data_AF-A0A2U2MVR1-F1
#
_entry.id   AF-A0A2U2MVR1-F1
#
_cell.length_a   1.000
_cell.length_b   1.000
_cell.length_c   1.000
_cell.angle_alpha   90.00
_cell.angle_beta   90.00
_cell.angle_gamma   90.00
#
_symmetry.space_group_name_H-M   'P 1'
#
loop_
_entity.id
_entity.type
_entity.pdbx_description
1 polymer ?
#
loop_
_entity_poly.entity_id
_entity_poly.type
_entity_poly.pdbx_seq_one_letter_code
_entity_poly.pdbx_strand_id
1 'polypeptide(L)'
;MFSYSLNSQADAGRKPSAAWADLPGARATAAQPFVIVAFTAIVAGGLCAAAIAHAPSRAIVWMVAYLVLVVGAGQLVLGLGQALLAAEAPSRARVALECVVLNAGNAGVIAGVLSERFIVVAAGEALFAVALGCFLAGTRAATHRPLLLAYRTIAGILLAGAIVGLVLSARS
;
A
#
# COMPACT_ATOMS: atom_id res chain seq x y z
N MET A 1 -44.33 -33.68 6.59
CA MET A 1 -43.91 -33.20 5.26
C MET A 1 -44.30 -31.72 5.01
N PHE A 2 -44.44 -30.89 6.06
CA PHE A 2 -44.91 -29.49 5.94
C PHE A 2 -43.87 -28.45 6.37
N SER A 3 -42.79 -28.86 7.05
CA SER A 3 -41.76 -27.93 7.57
C SER A 3 -40.67 -27.55 6.56
N TYR A 4 -40.62 -28.18 5.36
CA TYR A 4 -39.59 -27.88 4.36
C TYR A 4 -39.88 -26.56 3.60
N SER A 5 -41.15 -26.16 3.51
CA SER A 5 -41.58 -24.98 2.74
C SER A 5 -41.35 -23.66 3.48
N LEU A 6 -41.40 -23.66 4.82
CA LEU A 6 -41.21 -22.44 5.63
C LEU A 6 -39.75 -21.97 5.67
N ASN A 7 -38.78 -22.89 5.61
CA ASN A 7 -37.36 -22.54 5.64
C ASN A 7 -36.89 -21.92 4.30
N SER A 8 -37.49 -22.33 3.18
CA SER A 8 -37.14 -21.80 1.85
C SER A 8 -37.54 -20.33 1.65
N GLN A 9 -38.58 -19.85 2.34
CA GLN A 9 -39.03 -18.45 2.25
C GLN A 9 -38.22 -17.52 3.16
N ALA A 10 -37.64 -18.03 4.26
CA ALA A 10 -36.76 -17.26 5.14
C ALA A 10 -35.40 -16.93 4.47
N ASP A 11 -34.98 -17.73 3.49
CA ASP A 11 -33.73 -17.54 2.76
C ASP A 11 -33.87 -16.71 1.48
N ALA A 12 -35.09 -16.49 0.98
CA ALA A 12 -35.35 -15.76 -0.27
C ALA A 12 -35.02 -14.24 -0.20
N GLY A 13 -34.89 -13.69 1.01
CA GLY A 13 -34.50 -12.29 1.26
C GLY A 13 -33.06 -12.10 1.76
N ARG A 14 -32.33 -13.19 2.02
CA ARG A 14 -30.94 -13.12 2.45
C ARG A 14 -30.09 -12.86 1.20
N LYS A 15 -29.62 -11.62 1.01
CA LYS A 15 -28.55 -11.33 0.05
C LYS A 15 -27.47 -12.40 0.26
N PRO A 16 -27.04 -13.14 -0.78
CA PRO A 16 -26.11 -14.25 -0.62
C PRO A 16 -24.94 -13.73 0.21
N SER A 17 -24.77 -14.28 1.41
CA SER A 17 -23.65 -13.90 2.29
C SER A 17 -22.39 -13.99 1.45
N ALA A 18 -21.54 -12.98 1.54
CA ALA A 18 -20.36 -12.74 0.71
C ALA A 18 -19.27 -13.84 0.81
N ALA A 19 -19.62 -15.07 1.15
CA ALA A 19 -18.77 -16.25 1.20
C ALA A 19 -18.08 -16.55 -0.15
N TRP A 20 -18.65 -16.13 -1.29
CA TRP A 20 -17.98 -16.21 -2.58
C TRP A 20 -17.03 -15.01 -2.84
N ALA A 21 -17.16 -13.90 -2.11
CA ALA A 21 -16.24 -12.76 -2.20
C ALA A 21 -14.89 -13.06 -1.51
N ASP A 22 -14.85 -14.09 -0.65
CA ASP A 22 -13.64 -14.61 0.00
C ASP A 22 -12.86 -15.64 -0.82
N LEU A 23 -13.22 -15.85 -2.09
CA LEU A 23 -12.44 -16.71 -2.98
C LEU A 23 -10.99 -16.17 -3.06
N PRO A 24 -9.96 -17.04 -3.02
CA PRO A 24 -8.55 -16.64 -3.11
C PRO A 24 -8.24 -15.68 -4.28
N GLY A 25 -8.99 -15.81 -5.38
CA GLY A 25 -8.90 -14.94 -6.54
C GLY A 25 -9.26 -13.47 -6.27
N ALA A 26 -10.29 -13.19 -5.46
CA ALA A 26 -10.70 -11.80 -5.17
C ALA A 26 -9.63 -11.05 -4.37
N ARG A 27 -8.99 -11.74 -3.41
CA ARG A 27 -7.86 -11.20 -2.63
C ARG A 27 -6.63 -10.99 -3.50
N ALA A 28 -6.34 -11.92 -4.42
CA ALA A 28 -5.27 -11.76 -5.40
C ALA A 28 -5.51 -10.56 -6.33
N THR A 29 -6.74 -10.37 -6.83
CA THR A 29 -7.11 -9.21 -7.66
C THR A 29 -6.98 -7.89 -6.90
N ALA A 30 -7.27 -7.86 -5.60
CA ALA A 30 -7.07 -6.67 -4.78
C ALA A 30 -5.58 -6.32 -4.58
N ALA A 31 -4.70 -7.32 -4.49
CA ALA A 31 -3.25 -7.09 -4.34
C ALA A 31 -2.55 -6.75 -5.67
N GLN A 32 -3.08 -7.22 -6.81
CA GLN A 32 -2.48 -7.07 -8.14
C GLN A 32 -1.92 -5.67 -8.45
N PRO A 33 -2.67 -4.56 -8.31
CA PRO A 33 -2.15 -3.25 -8.70
C PRO A 33 -0.92 -2.84 -7.87
N PHE A 34 -0.90 -3.15 -6.57
CA PHE A 34 0.24 -2.88 -5.70
C PHE A 34 1.46 -3.72 -6.05
N VAL A 35 1.24 -5.01 -6.36
CA VAL A 35 2.31 -5.93 -6.75
C VAL A 35 2.94 -5.50 -8.08
N ILE A 36 2.13 -5.13 -9.07
CA ILE A 36 2.62 -4.67 -10.37
C ILE A 36 3.52 -3.45 -10.19
N VAL A 37 3.03 -2.42 -9.50
CA VAL A 37 3.78 -1.18 -9.32
C VAL A 37 5.04 -1.40 -8.47
N ALA A 38 4.96 -2.25 -7.44
CA ALA A 38 6.12 -2.57 -6.62
C ALA A 38 7.21 -3.31 -7.41
N PHE A 39 6.81 -4.28 -8.22
CA PHE A 39 7.73 -4.99 -9.11
C PHE A 39 8.37 -4.04 -10.12
N THR A 40 7.57 -3.17 -10.75
CA THR A 40 8.09 -2.14 -11.66
C THR A 40 9.09 -1.22 -10.96
N ALA A 41 8.83 -0.79 -9.73
CA ALA A 41 9.73 0.06 -8.97
C ALA A 41 11.06 -0.64 -8.62
N ILE A 42 11.03 -1.91 -8.23
CA ILE A 42 12.22 -2.70 -7.94
C ILE A 42 13.08 -2.84 -9.20
N VAL A 43 12.46 -3.19 -10.33
CA VAL A 43 13.17 -3.34 -11.61
C VAL A 43 13.74 -2.00 -12.07
N ALA A 44 12.95 -0.93 -12.03
CA ALA A 44 13.40 0.40 -12.39
C ALA A 44 14.57 0.87 -11.51
N GLY A 45 14.48 0.67 -10.20
CA GLY A 45 15.56 0.97 -9.25
C GLY A 45 16.84 0.20 -9.56
N GLY A 46 16.74 -1.11 -9.83
CA GLY A 46 17.88 -1.95 -10.21
C GLY A 46 18.53 -1.52 -11.54
N LEU A 47 17.72 -1.19 -12.55
CA LEU A 47 18.20 -0.68 -13.83
C LEU A 47 18.90 0.69 -13.67
N CYS A 48 18.31 1.60 -12.90
CA CYS A 48 18.93 2.88 -12.57
C CYS A 48 20.26 2.68 -11.83
N ALA A 49 20.33 1.74 -10.88
CA ALA A 49 21.56 1.41 -10.16
C ALA A 49 22.67 0.91 -11.12
N ALA A 50 22.32 0.04 -12.06
CA ALA A 50 23.24 -0.45 -13.08
C ALA A 50 23.73 0.68 -14.00
N ALA A 51 22.83 1.59 -14.42
CA ALA A 51 23.16 2.69 -15.30
C ALA A 51 24.13 3.71 -14.66
N ILE A 52 24.02 3.94 -13.35
CA ILE A 52 24.84 4.93 -12.63
C ILE A 52 26.04 4.31 -11.91
N ALA A 53 26.33 3.02 -12.14
CA ALA A 53 27.35 2.27 -11.40
C ALA A 53 28.74 2.93 -11.39
N HIS A 54 29.10 3.64 -12.47
CA HIS A 54 30.41 4.29 -12.60
C HIS A 54 30.43 5.78 -12.22
N ALA A 55 29.27 6.40 -11.98
CA ALA A 55 29.17 7.80 -11.58
C ALA A 55 27.93 8.06 -10.69
N PRO A 56 27.90 7.48 -9.48
CA PRO A 56 26.75 7.62 -8.59
C PRO A 56 26.68 9.03 -8.01
N SER A 57 25.53 9.70 -8.19
CA SER A 57 25.20 10.92 -7.43
C SER A 57 24.41 10.57 -6.17
N ARG A 58 24.56 11.37 -5.11
CA ARG A 58 23.84 11.16 -3.84
C ARG A 58 22.32 11.11 -4.03
N ALA A 59 21.79 12.01 -4.86
CA ALA A 59 20.36 12.09 -5.14
C ALA A 59 19.83 10.84 -5.88
N ILE A 60 20.57 10.33 -6.86
CA ILE A 60 20.16 9.14 -7.61
C ILE A 60 20.27 7.87 -6.76
N VAL A 61 21.34 7.72 -5.97
CA VAL A 61 21.49 6.58 -5.05
C VAL A 61 20.36 6.57 -4.02
N TRP A 62 20.00 7.74 -3.48
CA TRP A 62 18.83 7.88 -2.60
C TRP A 62 17.54 7.46 -3.31
N MET A 63 17.30 7.95 -4.53
CA MET A 63 16.10 7.62 -5.31
C MET A 63 16.00 6.12 -5.60
N VAL A 64 17.11 5.48 -5.98
CA VAL A 64 17.20 4.03 -6.20
C VAL A 64 16.80 3.26 -4.94
N ALA A 65 17.38 3.61 -3.79
CA ALA A 65 17.05 2.98 -2.52
C ALA A 65 15.56 3.20 -2.16
N TYR A 66 15.04 4.40 -2.38
CA TYR A 66 13.63 4.74 -2.14
C TYR A 66 12.69 3.92 -3.02
N LEU A 67 12.99 3.79 -4.32
CA LEU A 67 12.20 2.98 -5.26
C LEU A 67 12.16 1.50 -4.83
N VAL A 68 13.31 0.92 -4.46
CA VAL A 68 13.37 -0.50 -4.10
C VAL A 68 12.72 -0.78 -2.75
N LEU A 69 13.04 0.03 -1.72
CA LEU A 69 12.62 -0.25 -0.35
C LEU A 69 11.22 0.26 -0.04
N VAL A 70 10.87 1.48 -0.47
CA VAL A 70 9.59 2.12 -0.11
C VAL A 70 8.53 1.77 -1.15
N VAL A 71 8.77 2.12 -2.42
CA VAL A 71 7.79 1.88 -3.50
C VAL A 71 7.71 0.40 -3.86
N GLY A 72 8.81 -0.34 -3.74
CA GLY A 72 8.88 -1.79 -3.96
C GLY A 72 8.44 -2.59 -2.74
N ALA A 73 9.38 -2.84 -1.83
CA ALA A 73 9.17 -3.75 -0.70
C ALA A 73 8.06 -3.28 0.25
N GLY A 74 8.01 -1.99 0.59
CA GLY A 74 6.96 -1.40 1.43
C GLY A 74 5.58 -1.57 0.82
N GLN A 75 5.40 -1.23 -0.45
CA GLN A 75 4.13 -1.40 -1.14
C GLN A 75 3.71 -2.87 -1.29
N LEU A 76 4.65 -3.79 -1.51
CA LEU A 76 4.37 -5.23 -1.51
C LEU A 76 3.79 -5.68 -0.16
N VAL A 77 4.41 -5.27 0.94
CA VAL A 77 3.91 -5.56 2.29
C VAL A 77 2.53 -4.94 2.51
N LEU A 78 2.31 -3.70 2.08
CA LEU A 78 1.03 -3.02 2.25
C LEU A 78 -0.09 -3.69 1.46
N GLY A 79 0.13 -3.97 0.17
CA GLY A 79 -0.84 -4.57 -0.73
C GLY A 79 -1.16 -6.03 -0.38
N LEU A 80 -0.13 -6.85 -0.14
CA LEU A 80 -0.32 -8.24 0.28
C LEU A 80 -0.88 -8.32 1.70
N GLY A 81 -0.37 -7.50 2.62
CA GLY A 81 -0.85 -7.44 3.99
C GLY A 81 -2.33 -7.06 4.06
N GLN A 82 -2.79 -6.09 3.27
CA GLN A 82 -4.21 -5.77 3.18
C GLN A 82 -5.04 -6.93 2.63
N ALA A 83 -4.59 -7.58 1.55
CA ALA A 83 -5.29 -8.72 0.96
C ALA A 83 -5.40 -9.93 1.91
N LEU A 84 -4.43 -10.10 2.81
CA LEU A 84 -4.37 -11.20 3.77
C LEU A 84 -5.06 -10.88 5.11
N LEU A 85 -5.04 -9.62 5.55
CA LEU A 85 -5.52 -9.19 6.88
C LEU A 85 -6.90 -8.56 6.86
N ALA A 86 -7.41 -8.11 5.72
CA ALA A 86 -8.76 -7.56 5.64
C ALA A 86 -9.81 -8.63 5.95
N ALA A 87 -10.77 -8.30 6.82
CA ALA A 87 -11.85 -9.21 7.20
C ALA A 87 -12.80 -9.53 6.05
N GLU A 88 -12.93 -8.59 5.10
CA GLU A 88 -13.65 -8.76 3.83
C GLU A 88 -12.76 -8.26 2.70
N ALA A 89 -12.89 -8.83 1.50
CA ALA A 89 -12.15 -8.38 0.33
C ALA A 89 -12.43 -6.89 0.04
N PRO A 90 -11.40 -6.01 0.00
CA PRO A 90 -11.62 -4.60 -0.26
C PRO A 90 -12.19 -4.37 -1.66
N SER A 91 -13.12 -3.43 -1.79
CA SER A 91 -13.72 -3.09 -3.09
C SER A 91 -12.65 -2.62 -4.09
N ARG A 92 -12.83 -2.95 -5.38
CA ARG A 92 -11.90 -2.56 -6.45
C ARG A 92 -11.68 -1.05 -6.54
N ALA A 93 -12.73 -0.26 -6.34
CA ALA A 93 -12.64 1.20 -6.35
C ALA A 93 -11.76 1.73 -5.21
N ARG A 94 -11.91 1.17 -4.01
CA ARG A 94 -11.07 1.51 -2.85
C ARG A 94 -9.61 1.13 -3.08
N VAL A 95 -9.36 -0.08 -3.59
CA VAL A 95 -8.01 -0.56 -3.94
C VAL A 95 -7.34 0.37 -4.95
N ALA A 96 -8.08 0.76 -6.01
CA ALA A 96 -7.57 1.67 -7.02
C ALA A 96 -7.24 3.05 -6.43
N LEU A 97 -8.12 3.59 -5.59
CA LEU A 97 -7.89 4.87 -4.91
C LEU A 97 -6.67 4.80 -3.99
N GLU A 98 -6.57 3.78 -3.13
CA GLU A 98 -5.42 3.58 -2.24
C GLU A 98 -4.12 3.47 -3.04
N CYS A 99 -4.13 2.74 -4.16
CA CYS A 99 -2.99 2.63 -5.06
C CYS A 99 -2.60 3.98 -5.69
N VAL A 100 -3.58 4.74 -6.19
CA VAL A 100 -3.33 6.05 -6.80
C VAL A 100 -2.79 7.03 -5.77
N VAL A 101 -3.40 7.13 -4.59
CA VAL A 101 -2.98 8.05 -3.52
C VAL A 101 -1.58 7.70 -3.02
N LEU A 102 -1.31 6.40 -2.78
CA LEU A 102 0.00 5.93 -2.35
C LEU A 102 1.09 6.27 -3.37
N ASN A 103 0.84 6.00 -4.66
CA ASN A 103 1.82 6.24 -5.71
C ASN A 103 1.98 7.71 -6.05
N ALA A 104 0.92 8.51 -5.98
CA ALA A 104 1.00 9.96 -6.10
C ALA A 104 1.83 10.57 -4.96
N GLY A 105 1.68 10.06 -3.73
CA GLY A 105 2.50 10.48 -2.58
C GLY A 105 3.98 10.18 -2.82
N ASN A 106 4.32 8.93 -3.16
CA ASN A 106 5.69 8.53 -3.49
C ASN A 106 6.30 9.34 -4.64
N ALA A 107 5.53 9.57 -5.72
CA ALA A 107 5.98 10.37 -6.85
C ALA A 107 6.23 11.83 -6.44
N GLY A 108 5.39 12.40 -5.58
CA GLY A 108 5.58 13.73 -5.01
C GLY A 108 6.87 13.82 -4.19
N VAL A 109 7.15 12.84 -3.33
CA VAL A 109 8.40 12.80 -2.55
C VAL A 109 9.62 12.73 -3.47
N ILE A 110 9.64 11.82 -4.45
CA ILE A 110 10.74 11.68 -5.41
C ILE A 110 10.93 12.98 -6.19
N ALA A 111 9.86 13.51 -6.78
CA ALA A 111 9.92 14.74 -7.58
C ALA A 111 10.41 15.93 -6.75
N GLY A 112 9.93 16.06 -5.51
CA GLY A 112 10.33 17.13 -4.61
C GLY A 112 11.80 17.04 -4.23
N VAL A 113 12.34 15.85 -3.95
CA VAL A 113 13.75 15.67 -3.62
C VAL A 113 14.64 15.94 -4.84
N LEU A 114 14.29 15.41 -6.01
CA LEU A 114 15.08 15.61 -7.23
C LEU A 114 15.05 17.06 -7.75
N SER A 115 13.97 17.79 -7.47
CA SER A 115 13.84 19.20 -7.84
C SER A 115 14.25 20.17 -6.73
N GLU A 116 14.68 19.66 -5.58
CA GLU A 116 15.03 20.44 -4.39
C GLU A 116 13.87 21.37 -3.91
N ARG A 117 12.63 20.92 -4.09
CA ARG A 117 11.42 21.68 -3.74
C ARG A 117 10.74 21.09 -2.50
N PHE A 118 11.01 21.70 -1.35
CA PHE A 118 10.44 21.30 -0.06
C PHE A 118 8.91 21.16 -0.08
N ILE A 119 8.19 22.14 -0.65
CA ILE A 119 6.72 22.13 -0.68
C ILE A 119 6.18 20.89 -1.38
N VAL A 120 6.87 20.41 -2.43
CA VAL A 120 6.47 19.22 -3.18
C VAL A 120 6.72 17.95 -2.36
N VAL A 121 7.86 17.88 -1.64
CA VAL A 121 8.16 16.78 -0.70
C VAL A 121 7.10 16.72 0.41
N ALA A 122 6.81 17.86 1.06
CA ALA A 122 5.85 17.92 2.15
C ALA A 122 4.43 17.50 1.71
N ALA A 123 4.00 17.92 0.52
CA ALA A 123 2.72 17.49 -0.05
C ALA A 123 2.70 15.99 -0.35
N GLY A 124 3.79 15.45 -0.91
CA GLY A 124 3.94 14.01 -1.18
C GLY A 124 3.91 13.16 0.10
N GLU A 125 4.66 13.57 1.13
CA GLU A 125 4.69 12.90 2.43
C GLU A 125 3.33 12.94 3.13
N ALA A 126 2.63 14.07 3.09
CA ALA A 126 1.29 14.18 3.65
C ALA A 126 0.31 13.22 2.95
N LEU A 127 0.37 13.13 1.62
CA LEU A 127 -0.47 12.22 0.84
C LEU A 127 -0.13 10.75 1.11
N PHE A 128 1.16 10.43 1.24
CA PHE A 128 1.64 9.10 1.63
C PHE A 128 1.15 8.70 3.03
N ALA A 129 1.23 9.62 4.00
CA ALA A 129 0.72 9.40 5.35
C ALA A 129 -0.79 9.14 5.37
N VAL A 130 -1.57 9.88 4.56
CA VAL A 130 -3.01 9.64 4.39
C VAL A 130 -3.28 8.24 3.83
N ALA A 131 -2.55 7.81 2.80
CA ALA A 131 -2.68 6.47 2.25
C ALA A 131 -2.41 5.40 3.33
N LEU A 132 -1.35 5.57 4.10
CA LEU A 132 -0.98 4.65 5.17
C LEU A 132 -2.04 4.58 6.28
N GLY A 133 -2.64 5.72 6.62
CA GLY A 133 -3.79 5.79 7.53
C GLY A 133 -4.98 4.95 7.03
N CYS A 134 -5.29 5.01 5.73
CA CYS A 134 -6.34 4.19 5.12
C CYS A 134 -6.05 2.69 5.19
N PHE A 135 -4.81 2.28 4.92
CA PHE A 135 -4.34 0.90 5.05
C PHE A 135 -4.45 0.36 6.49
N LEU A 136 -4.00 1.16 7.46
CA LEU A 136 -4.10 0.83 8.89
C LEU A 136 -5.56 0.75 9.35
N ALA A 137 -6.44 1.61 8.83
CA ALA A 137 -7.86 1.56 9.12
C ALA A 137 -8.53 0.32 8.51
N GLY A 138 -8.13 -0.08 7.31
CA GLY A 138 -8.64 -1.27 6.62
C GLY A 138 -8.32 -2.60 7.29
N THR A 139 -7.26 -2.66 8.12
CA THR A 139 -6.82 -3.88 8.82
C THR A 139 -7.27 -3.95 10.28
N ARG A 140 -8.16 -3.06 10.74
CA ARG A 140 -8.61 -3.01 12.15
C ARG A 140 -9.37 -4.25 12.61
N ALA A 141 -10.05 -4.95 11.70
CA ALA A 141 -10.85 -6.14 12.00
C ALA A 141 -10.04 -7.46 11.88
N ALA A 142 -8.72 -7.39 11.65
CA ALA A 142 -7.89 -8.56 11.49
C ALA A 142 -7.76 -9.37 12.79
N THR A 143 -7.94 -10.69 12.70
CA THR A 143 -7.89 -11.61 13.85
C THR A 143 -6.48 -12.20 14.09
N HIS A 144 -5.61 -12.22 13.07
CA HIS A 144 -4.27 -12.79 13.17
C HIS A 144 -3.23 -11.81 13.74
N ARG A 145 -3.14 -11.76 15.08
CA ARG A 145 -2.33 -10.81 15.85
C ARG A 145 -0.85 -10.65 15.43
N PRO A 146 -0.04 -11.72 15.22
CA PRO A 146 1.38 -11.53 14.93
C PRO A 146 1.63 -10.91 13.54
N LEU A 147 0.83 -11.29 12.55
CA LEU A 147 0.91 -10.71 11.20
C LEU A 147 0.44 -9.24 11.19
N LEU A 148 -0.59 -8.92 11.96
CA LEU A 148 -1.05 -7.55 12.15
C LEU A 148 0.01 -6.67 12.83
N LEU A 149 0.72 -7.19 13.83
CA LEU A 149 1.83 -6.48 14.47
C LEU A 149 2.97 -6.22 13.49
N ALA A 150 3.41 -7.24 12.74
CA ALA A 150 4.45 -7.07 11.71
C ALA A 150 4.05 -6.01 10.66
N TYR A 151 2.81 -6.08 10.17
CA TYR A 151 2.25 -5.11 9.22
C TYR A 151 2.27 -3.68 9.78
N ARG A 152 1.80 -3.51 11.03
CA ARG A 152 1.75 -2.20 11.70
C ARG A 152 3.12 -1.66 12.03
N THR A 153 4.08 -2.51 12.38
CA THR A 153 5.47 -2.09 12.62
C THR A 153 6.08 -1.57 11.33
N ILE A 154 5.90 -2.27 10.21
CA ILE A 154 6.42 -1.81 8.91
C ILE A 154 5.76 -0.49 8.50
N ALA A 155 4.42 -0.40 8.59
CA ALA A 155 3.72 0.85 8.34
C ALA A 155 4.21 1.97 9.29
N GLY A 156 4.39 1.67 10.58
CA GLY A 156 4.91 2.63 11.55
C GLY A 156 6.32 3.11 11.21
N ILE A 157 7.21 2.22 10.75
CA ILE A 157 8.56 2.57 10.30
C ILE A 157 8.49 3.48 9.07
N LEU A 158 7.64 3.17 8.09
CA LEU A 158 7.44 4.00 6.91
C LEU A 158 6.92 5.39 7.28
N LEU A 159 5.96 5.46 8.21
CA LEU A 159 5.43 6.73 8.72
C LEU A 159 6.46 7.54 9.49
N ALA A 160 7.26 6.88 10.34
CA ALA A 160 8.32 7.53 11.06
C ALA A 160 9.38 8.08 10.10
N GLY A 161 9.73 7.32 9.05
CA GLY A 161 10.61 7.76 7.98
C GLY A 161 10.10 9.02 7.29
N ALA A 162 8.81 9.04 6.93
CA ALA A 162 8.13 10.20 6.35
C ALA A 162 8.24 11.46 7.23
N ILE A 163 7.94 11.32 8.53
CA ILE A 163 7.99 12.43 9.50
C ILE A 163 9.43 12.91 9.69
N VAL A 164 10.39 12.00 9.83
CA VAL A 164 11.82 12.36 9.98
C VAL A 164 12.31 13.11 8.75
N GLY A 165 11.93 12.66 7.54
CA GLY A 165 12.23 13.37 6.29
C GLY A 165 11.69 14.81 6.31
N LEU A 166 10.43 14.98 6.69
CA LEU A 166 9.78 16.29 6.84
C LEU A 166 10.51 17.21 7.83
N VAL A 167 10.89 16.70 9.01
CA VAL A 167 11.57 17.47 10.06
C VAL A 167 12.98 17.87 9.63
N LEU A 168 13.73 16.97 8.98
CA LEU A 168 15.07 17.27 8.50
C LEU A 168 15.03 18.30 7.36
N SER A 169 14.10 18.15 6.42
CA SER A 169 13.96 19.07 5.29
C SER A 169 13.39 20.44 5.68
N ALA A 170 12.69 20.57 6.81
CA ALA A 170 12.22 21.87 7.31
C ALA A 170 13.32 22.68 8.03
N ARG A 171 14.49 22.07 8.31
CA ARG A 171 15.60 22.70 9.03
C ARG A 171 16.82 23.04 8.15
N SER A 172 16.78 22.69 6.87
CA SER A 172 17.81 22.96 5.85
C SER A 172 17.39 24.10 4.94
#